data_AF-A0A392M6E3-F1
#
_entry.id   AF-A0A392M6E3-F1
#
_cell.length_a   1.000
_cell.length_b   1.000
_cell.length_c   1.000
_cell.angle_alpha   90.00
_cell.angle_beta   90.00
_cell.angle_gamma   90.00
#
_symmetry.space_group_name_H-M   'P 1'
#
loop_
_entity.id
_entity.type
_entity.pdbx_description
1 polymer ?
#
loop_
_entity_poly.entity_id
_entity_poly.type
_entity_poly.pdbx_seq_one_letter_code
_entity_poly.pdbx_strand_id
1 'polypeptide(L)'
;MTKSVSTPEGVPRLFDLVKVRDERMKLAFFAALRNTVVAKDLDQATRIAYGKNNEFWRVVTLDGALFEQSGTMSGGGSKPKGGKMGTSIRATNVSGEAVATAEKELSGLTDKLNAIRQRMVDAVKRYQAAEKTIAALDMELAKSQKEVDSLNSQHSYIEKQLGSLEAASKPQENELDRLKELKKIISAEEREINRLTDGSKKLKEKVGFELPNVSNFKFLCKFCVA
;
A
#
# COMPACT_ATOMS: atom_id res chain seq x y z
N MET A 1 -57.50 42.45 -44.64
CA MET A 1 -56.21 41.72 -44.54
C MET A 1 -56.45 40.21 -44.67
N THR A 2 -56.97 39.77 -45.81
CA THR A 2 -57.39 38.37 -46.04
C THR A 2 -56.79 37.86 -47.36
N LYS A 3 -55.46 37.92 -47.47
CA LYS A 3 -54.76 37.11 -48.47
C LYS A 3 -54.42 35.77 -47.81
N SER A 4 -55.00 34.70 -48.33
CA SER A 4 -54.60 33.33 -47.98
C SER A 4 -53.14 33.15 -48.38
N VAL A 5 -52.28 32.89 -47.40
CA VAL A 5 -50.88 32.54 -47.63
C VAL A 5 -50.84 31.05 -47.92
N SER A 6 -50.23 30.65 -49.03
CA SER A 6 -49.99 29.23 -49.32
C SER A 6 -48.91 28.72 -48.37
N THR A 7 -49.25 27.74 -47.54
CA THR A 7 -48.31 27.10 -46.61
C THR A 7 -47.75 25.80 -47.21
N PRO A 8 -46.48 25.46 -46.92
CA PRO A 8 -45.91 24.17 -47.32
C PRO A 8 -46.72 22.99 -46.77
N GLU A 9 -46.90 21.93 -47.55
CA GLU A 9 -47.70 20.74 -47.17
C GLU A 9 -49.15 21.03 -46.69
N GLY A 10 -49.67 22.27 -46.87
CA GLY A 10 -51.00 22.67 -46.42
C GLY A 10 -51.14 22.75 -44.89
N VAL A 11 -50.04 22.86 -44.14
CA VAL A 11 -50.09 22.92 -42.67
C VAL A 11 -50.70 24.23 -42.17
N PRO A 12 -51.41 24.22 -41.02
CA PRO A 12 -52.00 25.43 -40.49
C PRO A 12 -50.93 26.41 -39.99
N ARG A 13 -51.13 27.70 -40.27
CA ARG A 13 -50.34 28.78 -39.70
C ARG A 13 -50.83 29.09 -38.30
N LEU A 14 -49.91 29.20 -37.34
CA LEU A 14 -50.24 29.43 -35.93
C LEU A 14 -51.09 30.70 -35.73
N PHE A 15 -50.79 31.78 -36.47
CA PHE A 15 -51.56 33.02 -36.41
C PHE A 15 -53.03 32.82 -36.81
N ASP A 16 -53.32 31.96 -37.78
CA ASP A 16 -54.70 31.75 -38.28
C ASP A 16 -55.53 30.94 -37.28
N LEU A 17 -54.88 30.22 -36.36
CA LEU A 17 -55.52 29.49 -35.26
C LEU A 17 -55.86 30.38 -34.06
N VAL A 18 -55.26 31.58 -33.96
CA VAL A 18 -55.46 32.48 -32.81
C VAL A 18 -56.75 33.29 -32.98
N LYS A 19 -57.69 33.10 -32.05
CA LYS A 19 -58.90 33.92 -31.94
C LYS A 19 -58.67 35.05 -30.94
N VAL A 20 -58.81 36.29 -31.39
CA VAL A 20 -58.58 37.50 -30.58
C VAL A 20 -59.91 38.20 -30.32
N ARG A 21 -60.13 38.69 -29.09
CA ARG A 21 -61.36 39.44 -28.72
C ARG A 21 -61.40 40.83 -29.37
N ASP A 22 -60.28 41.52 -29.40
CA ASP A 22 -60.11 42.81 -30.08
C ASP A 22 -59.31 42.63 -31.36
N GLU A 23 -59.95 42.90 -32.50
CA GLU A 23 -59.35 42.81 -33.83
C GLU A 23 -58.11 43.71 -34.00
N ARG A 24 -58.02 44.83 -33.27
CA ARG A 24 -56.85 45.73 -33.31
C ARG A 24 -55.58 45.04 -32.82
N MET A 25 -55.73 44.10 -31.90
CA MET A 25 -54.61 43.34 -31.33
C MET A 25 -54.06 42.28 -32.28
N LYS A 26 -54.75 41.96 -33.38
CA LYS A 26 -54.24 41.01 -34.40
C LYS A 26 -52.90 41.45 -34.98
N LEU A 27 -52.65 42.75 -35.12
CA LEU A 27 -51.36 43.28 -35.55
C LEU A 27 -50.22 42.89 -34.60
N ALA A 28 -50.45 42.98 -33.29
CA ALA A 28 -49.47 42.59 -32.29
C ALA A 28 -49.21 41.07 -32.30
N PHE A 29 -50.26 40.25 -32.44
CA PHE A 29 -50.10 38.79 -32.58
C PHE A 29 -49.35 38.42 -33.86
N PHE A 30 -49.60 39.12 -34.98
CA PHE A 30 -48.86 38.88 -36.21
C PHE A 30 -47.38 39.28 -36.08
N ALA A 31 -47.08 40.37 -35.37
CA ALA A 31 -45.71 40.77 -35.11
C ALA A 31 -44.92 39.72 -34.30
N ALA A 32 -45.57 39.05 -33.35
CA ALA A 32 -44.95 38.01 -32.51
C ALA A 32 -44.89 36.62 -33.18
N LEU A 33 -45.98 36.20 -33.83
CA LEU A 33 -46.11 34.85 -34.39
C LEU A 33 -45.60 34.76 -35.83
N ARG A 34 -45.64 35.85 -36.60
CA ARG A 34 -45.22 35.90 -38.02
C ARG A 34 -45.82 34.75 -38.82
N ASN A 35 -45.10 34.28 -39.83
CA ASN A 35 -45.49 33.11 -40.62
C ASN A 35 -45.00 31.79 -39.98
N THR A 36 -45.29 31.60 -38.68
CA THR A 36 -44.98 30.33 -38.00
C THR A 36 -46.01 29.28 -38.37
N VAL A 37 -45.57 28.13 -38.85
CA VAL A 37 -46.42 27.00 -39.21
C VAL A 37 -46.35 25.90 -38.15
N VAL A 38 -47.42 25.13 -38.01
CA VAL A 38 -47.54 24.06 -37.01
C VAL A 38 -47.40 22.70 -37.69
N ALA A 39 -46.37 21.95 -37.29
CA ALA A 39 -46.15 20.57 -37.72
C ALA A 39 -46.63 19.58 -36.64
N LYS A 40 -47.02 18.38 -37.06
CA LYS A 40 -47.40 17.30 -36.16
C LYS A 40 -46.21 16.74 -35.39
N ASP A 41 -45.13 16.46 -36.11
CA ASP A 41 -43.95 15.74 -35.62
C ASP A 41 -42.64 16.37 -36.11
N LEU A 42 -41.53 15.90 -35.57
CA LEU A 42 -40.18 16.40 -35.88
C LEU A 42 -39.81 16.17 -37.35
N ASP A 43 -40.25 15.07 -37.94
CA ASP A 43 -39.96 14.71 -39.33
C ASP A 43 -40.65 15.68 -40.30
N GLN A 44 -41.93 15.96 -40.07
CA GLN A 44 -42.68 16.97 -40.81
C GLN A 44 -42.07 18.36 -40.61
N ALA A 45 -41.69 18.70 -39.38
CA ALA A 45 -41.06 19.99 -39.12
C ALA A 45 -39.74 20.16 -39.87
N THR A 46 -38.93 19.11 -39.92
CA THR A 46 -37.64 19.10 -40.64
C THR A 46 -37.83 19.26 -42.15
N ARG A 47 -38.79 18.53 -42.75
CA ARG A 47 -39.11 18.66 -44.18
C ARG A 47 -39.58 20.05 -44.57
N ILE A 48 -40.40 20.67 -43.72
CA ILE A 48 -40.95 22.01 -43.98
C ILE A 48 -39.89 23.09 -43.72
N ALA A 49 -39.10 22.97 -42.65
CA ALA A 49 -38.07 23.94 -42.31
C ALA A 49 -36.95 24.00 -43.36
N TYR A 50 -36.52 22.85 -43.89
CA TYR A 50 -35.40 22.72 -44.83
C TYR A 50 -35.84 22.34 -46.26
N GLY A 51 -37.05 22.73 -46.67
CA GLY A 51 -37.64 22.34 -47.95
C GLY A 51 -36.85 22.77 -49.21
N LYS A 52 -37.15 22.12 -50.35
CA LYS A 52 -36.38 22.19 -51.61
C LYS A 52 -36.30 23.57 -52.30
N ASN A 53 -37.08 24.56 -51.87
CA ASN A 53 -37.23 25.84 -52.59
C ASN A 53 -36.42 27.00 -51.98
N ASN A 54 -35.39 26.72 -51.17
CA ASN A 54 -34.55 27.71 -50.47
C ASN A 54 -35.32 28.70 -49.56
N GLU A 55 -36.59 28.46 -49.27
CA GLU A 55 -37.40 29.26 -48.37
C GLU A 55 -37.46 28.56 -47.01
N PHE A 56 -36.76 29.12 -46.02
CA PHE A 56 -36.79 28.60 -44.65
C PHE A 56 -38.05 29.05 -43.93
N TRP A 57 -38.85 28.08 -43.49
CA TRP A 57 -40.05 28.32 -42.72
C TRP A 57 -39.78 28.18 -41.23
N ARG A 58 -40.39 29.06 -40.43
CA ARG A 58 -40.40 28.91 -38.98
C ARG A 58 -41.45 27.87 -38.60
N VAL A 59 -41.04 26.76 -37.99
CA VAL A 59 -41.93 25.62 -37.71
C VAL A 59 -41.95 25.30 -36.23
N VAL A 60 -43.13 25.10 -35.65
CA VAL A 60 -43.30 24.57 -34.30
C VAL A 60 -44.02 23.22 -34.35
N THR A 61 -43.54 22.25 -33.60
CA THR A 61 -44.19 20.93 -33.46
C THR A 61 -45.19 20.95 -32.32
N LEU A 62 -46.14 20.00 -32.33
CA LEU A 62 -47.08 19.81 -31.21
C LEU A 62 -46.36 19.50 -29.88
N ASP A 63 -45.20 18.86 -29.94
CA ASP A 63 -44.37 18.53 -28.78
C ASP A 63 -43.50 19.71 -28.28
N GLY A 64 -43.56 20.86 -28.95
CA GLY A 64 -42.88 22.09 -28.54
C GLY A 64 -41.46 22.26 -29.07
N ALA A 65 -41.00 21.42 -30.00
CA ALA A 65 -39.79 21.70 -30.76
C ALA A 65 -40.02 22.86 -31.74
N LEU A 66 -39.03 23.73 -31.90
CA LEU A 66 -39.08 24.94 -32.73
C LEU A 66 -37.90 24.95 -33.70
N PHE A 67 -38.18 25.25 -34.95
CA PHE A 67 -37.23 25.50 -36.01
C PHE A 67 -37.34 26.97 -36.41
N GLU A 68 -36.25 27.72 -36.25
CA GLU A 68 -36.17 29.12 -36.65
C GLU A 68 -35.62 29.26 -38.08
N GLN A 69 -35.98 30.36 -38.74
CA GLN A 69 -35.50 30.66 -40.10
C GLN A 69 -33.99 30.85 -40.18
N SER A 70 -33.34 31.16 -39.04
CA SER A 70 -31.88 31.24 -38.92
C SER A 70 -31.18 29.87 -38.98
N GLY A 71 -31.93 28.78 -39.04
CA GLY A 71 -31.40 27.42 -38.94
C GLY A 71 -31.21 26.92 -37.51
N THR A 72 -31.52 27.73 -36.50
CA THR A 72 -31.52 27.31 -35.10
C THR A 72 -32.70 26.39 -34.82
N MET A 73 -32.45 25.23 -34.22
CA MET A 73 -33.50 24.33 -33.73
C MET A 73 -33.46 24.23 -32.21
N SER A 74 -34.61 24.28 -31.55
CA SER A 74 -34.76 23.91 -30.15
C SER A 74 -35.56 22.61 -30.06
N GLY A 75 -34.92 21.53 -29.58
CA GLY A 75 -35.57 20.26 -29.31
C GLY A 75 -34.80 19.49 -28.25
N GLY A 76 -35.47 19.08 -27.17
CA GLY A 76 -34.91 18.16 -26.16
C GLY A 76 -34.99 18.65 -24.71
N GLY A 77 -35.35 17.72 -23.81
CA GLY A 77 -35.08 17.77 -22.35
C GLY A 77 -35.92 18.71 -21.48
N SER A 78 -36.58 19.72 -22.05
CA SER A 78 -37.43 20.63 -21.27
C SER A 78 -38.91 20.29 -21.42
N LYS A 79 -39.66 20.34 -20.32
CA LYS A 79 -41.14 20.25 -20.35
C LYS A 79 -41.68 21.34 -21.29
N PRO A 80 -42.69 21.06 -22.14
CA PRO A 80 -43.28 22.05 -23.01
C PRO A 80 -43.80 23.23 -22.18
N LYS A 81 -43.47 24.46 -22.61
CA LYS A 81 -43.91 25.68 -21.92
C LYS A 81 -45.39 25.95 -22.22
N GLY A 82 -46.27 25.44 -21.36
CA GLY A 82 -47.71 25.68 -21.41
C GLY A 82 -48.17 26.93 -20.63
N GLY A 83 -49.44 27.30 -20.78
CA GLY A 83 -50.11 28.28 -19.90
C GLY A 83 -49.96 29.76 -20.29
N LYS A 84 -49.20 30.08 -21.35
CA LYS A 84 -49.03 31.46 -21.85
C LYS A 84 -50.08 31.92 -22.87
N MET A 85 -50.86 30.98 -23.42
CA MET A 85 -51.94 31.26 -24.35
C MET A 85 -53.26 30.82 -23.72
N GLY A 86 -54.21 31.74 -23.58
CA GLY A 86 -55.49 31.53 -22.91
C GLY A 86 -55.95 32.77 -22.14
N THR A 87 -57.18 32.77 -21.64
CA THR A 87 -57.75 33.88 -20.86
C THR A 87 -57.34 33.85 -19.38
N SER A 88 -56.67 32.79 -18.93
CA SER A 88 -56.19 32.62 -17.56
C SER A 88 -54.77 32.04 -17.59
N ILE A 89 -53.85 32.68 -16.87
CA ILE A 89 -52.46 32.24 -16.75
C ILE A 89 -52.43 31.06 -15.78
N ARG A 90 -52.18 29.85 -16.28
CA ARG A 90 -51.84 28.71 -15.42
C ARG A 90 -50.37 28.83 -15.04
N ALA A 91 -50.10 29.40 -13.87
CA ALA A 91 -48.75 29.46 -13.34
C ALA A 91 -48.33 28.05 -12.88
N THR A 92 -47.34 27.46 -13.54
CA THR A 92 -46.61 26.30 -13.03
C THR A 92 -45.70 26.76 -11.90
N ASN A 93 -46.30 27.08 -10.76
CA ASN A 93 -45.56 27.55 -9.58
C ASN A 93 -45.02 26.33 -8.84
N VAL A 94 -43.70 26.14 -8.91
CA VAL A 94 -43.00 25.34 -7.90
C VAL A 94 -43.14 26.09 -6.58
N SER A 95 -43.61 25.42 -5.52
CA SER A 95 -43.75 26.07 -4.21
C SER A 95 -42.37 26.37 -3.63
N GLY A 96 -42.24 27.51 -2.93
CA GLY A 96 -40.99 27.84 -2.23
C GLY A 96 -40.56 26.78 -1.22
N GLU A 97 -41.53 26.08 -0.63
CA GLU A 97 -41.29 24.94 0.28
C GLU A 97 -40.65 23.73 -0.42
N ALA A 98 -41.06 23.43 -1.66
CA ALA A 98 -40.45 22.37 -2.44
C ALA A 98 -38.98 22.69 -2.78
N VAL A 99 -38.69 23.97 -3.05
CA VAL A 99 -37.31 24.43 -3.30
C VAL A 99 -36.48 24.34 -2.03
N ALA A 100 -36.97 24.83 -0.89
CA ALA A 100 -36.25 24.77 0.38
C ALA A 100 -35.97 23.34 0.85
N THR A 101 -36.91 22.41 0.60
CA THR A 101 -36.71 20.99 0.90
C THR A 101 -35.60 20.39 0.04
N ALA A 102 -35.62 20.66 -1.27
CA ALA A 102 -34.58 20.19 -2.20
C ALA A 102 -33.19 20.78 -1.86
N GLU A 103 -33.12 22.05 -1.46
CA GLU A 103 -31.86 22.69 -1.02
C GLU A 103 -31.31 22.03 0.25
N LYS A 104 -32.17 21.71 1.22
CA LYS A 104 -31.77 21.01 2.45
C LYS A 104 -31.26 19.60 2.16
N GLU A 105 -31.95 18.87 1.28
CA GLU A 105 -31.50 17.54 0.83
C GLU A 105 -30.15 17.61 0.10
N LEU A 106 -29.99 18.59 -0.79
CA LEU A 106 -28.74 18.81 -1.51
C LEU A 106 -27.58 19.11 -0.56
N SER A 107 -27.80 19.96 0.46
CA SER A 107 -26.80 20.24 1.49
C SER A 107 -26.42 18.96 2.25
N GLY A 108 -27.40 18.18 2.70
CA GLY A 108 -27.15 16.93 3.43
C GLY A 108 -26.41 15.88 2.59
N LEU A 109 -26.71 15.78 1.29
CA LEU A 109 -25.97 14.92 0.36
C LEU A 109 -24.54 15.40 0.14
N THR A 110 -24.33 16.71 0.07
CA THR A 110 -23.01 17.33 -0.10
C THR A 110 -22.12 17.05 1.11
N ASP A 111 -22.65 17.17 2.33
CA ASP A 111 -21.91 16.86 3.55
C ASP A 111 -21.51 15.37 3.62
N LYS A 112 -22.44 14.47 3.27
CA LYS A 112 -22.15 13.02 3.19
C LYS A 112 -21.06 12.72 2.15
N LEU A 113 -21.13 13.34 0.98
CA LEU A 113 -20.12 13.19 -0.07
C LEU A 113 -18.74 13.63 0.43
N ASN A 114 -18.67 14.79 1.09
CA ASN A 114 -17.42 15.31 1.64
C ASN A 114 -16.85 14.39 2.73
N ALA A 115 -17.70 13.88 3.62
CA ALA A 115 -17.27 12.91 4.64
C ALA A 115 -16.71 11.61 4.03
N ILE A 116 -17.35 11.08 2.98
CA ILE A 116 -16.87 9.89 2.27
C ILE A 116 -15.53 10.18 1.58
N ARG A 117 -15.39 11.34 0.93
CA ARG A 117 -14.12 11.75 0.30
C ARG A 117 -12.98 11.84 1.30
N GLN A 118 -13.21 12.41 2.48
CA GLN A 118 -12.20 12.47 3.54
C GLN A 118 -11.80 11.06 4.01
N ARG A 119 -12.78 10.18 4.24
CA ARG A 119 -12.51 8.77 4.59
C ARG A 119 -11.69 8.04 3.53
N MET A 120 -11.96 8.29 2.24
CA MET A 120 -11.16 7.73 1.16
C MET A 120 -9.69 8.20 1.22
N VAL A 121 -9.46 9.50 1.42
CA VAL A 121 -8.11 10.06 1.55
C VAL A 121 -7.37 9.42 2.74
N ASP A 122 -8.04 9.29 3.88
CA ASP A 122 -7.44 8.67 5.07
C ASP A 122 -7.14 7.18 4.86
N ALA A 123 -8.03 6.45 4.19
CA ALA A 123 -7.82 5.05 3.86
C ALA A 123 -6.61 4.87 2.94
N VAL A 124 -6.46 5.71 1.92
CA VAL A 124 -5.29 5.69 1.02
C VAL A 124 -3.99 5.97 1.78
N LYS A 125 -3.98 6.96 2.69
CA LYS A 125 -2.81 7.24 3.52
C LYS A 125 -2.42 6.05 4.39
N ARG A 126 -3.40 5.38 5.01
CA ARG A 126 -3.16 4.18 5.83
C ARG A 126 -2.63 3.03 4.99
N TYR A 127 -3.17 2.82 3.79
CA TYR A 127 -2.68 1.81 2.86
C TYR A 127 -1.21 2.05 2.49
N GLN A 128 -0.85 3.27 2.10
CA GLN A 128 0.53 3.62 1.75
C GLN A 128 1.50 3.47 2.93
N ALA A 129 1.04 3.80 4.15
CA ALA A 129 1.85 3.57 5.35
C ALA A 129 2.05 2.07 5.61
N ALA A 130 1.01 1.26 5.46
CA ALA A 130 1.08 -0.18 5.62
C ALA A 130 2.02 -0.83 4.58
N GLU A 131 1.96 -0.42 3.31
CA GLU A 131 2.89 -0.91 2.28
C GLU A 131 4.35 -0.61 2.62
N LYS A 132 4.64 0.60 3.12
CA LYS A 132 6.01 0.94 3.55
C LYS A 132 6.48 0.07 4.70
N THR A 133 5.60 -0.20 5.67
CA THR A 133 5.89 -1.10 6.79
C THR A 133 6.15 -2.53 6.32
N ILE A 134 5.33 -3.05 5.39
CA ILE A 134 5.54 -4.38 4.80
C ILE A 134 6.91 -4.46 4.13
N ALA A 135 7.25 -3.49 3.29
CA ALA A 135 8.55 -3.47 2.61
C ALA A 135 9.73 -3.44 3.60
N ALA A 136 9.61 -2.69 4.70
CA ALA A 136 10.63 -2.66 5.74
C ALA A 136 10.76 -4.01 6.46
N LEU A 137 9.64 -4.64 6.79
CA LEU A 137 9.61 -5.96 7.44
C LEU A 137 10.15 -7.06 6.52
N ASP A 138 9.88 -7.00 5.22
CA ASP A 138 10.43 -7.96 4.24
C ASP A 138 11.96 -7.87 4.17
N MET A 139 12.52 -6.65 4.21
CA MET A 139 13.97 -6.45 4.28
C MET A 139 14.57 -6.98 5.58
N GLU A 140 13.90 -6.75 6.70
CA GLU A 140 14.35 -7.24 8.01
C GLU A 140 14.29 -8.77 8.08
N LEU A 141 13.24 -9.39 7.55
CA LEU A 141 13.11 -10.84 7.44
C LEU A 141 14.21 -11.44 6.58
N ALA A 142 14.50 -10.83 5.41
CA ALA A 142 15.59 -11.28 4.54
C ALA A 142 16.97 -11.16 5.21
N LYS A 143 17.17 -10.11 6.03
CA LYS A 143 18.38 -9.94 6.82
C LYS A 143 18.51 -11.03 7.89
N SER A 144 17.47 -11.24 8.69
CA SER A 144 17.47 -12.27 9.72
C SER A 144 17.66 -13.67 9.15
N GLN A 145 17.08 -13.97 7.97
CA GLN A 145 17.29 -15.26 7.31
C GLN A 145 18.77 -15.46 6.94
N LYS A 146 19.43 -14.45 6.39
CA LYS A 146 20.87 -14.53 6.08
C LYS A 146 21.74 -14.69 7.33
N GLU A 147 21.36 -14.04 8.43
CA GLU A 147 22.04 -14.19 9.72
C GLU A 147 21.90 -15.63 10.25
N VAL A 148 20.71 -16.21 10.16
CA VAL A 148 20.45 -17.62 10.52
C VAL A 148 21.29 -18.57 9.67
N ASP A 149 21.31 -18.39 8.35
CA ASP A 149 22.08 -19.25 7.44
C ASP A 149 23.60 -19.17 7.69
N SER A 150 24.09 -17.97 8.00
CA SER A 150 25.48 -17.73 8.40
C SER A 150 25.83 -18.44 9.71
N LEU A 151 24.98 -18.29 10.75
CA LEU A 151 25.17 -18.93 12.04
C LEU A 151 25.09 -20.46 11.94
N ASN A 152 24.18 -21.01 11.13
CA ASN A 152 24.11 -22.44 10.88
C ASN A 152 25.39 -22.98 10.21
N SER A 153 25.95 -22.21 9.27
CA SER A 153 27.22 -22.56 8.63
C SER A 153 28.39 -22.55 9.63
N GLN A 154 28.44 -21.54 10.50
CA GLN A 154 29.42 -21.45 11.59
C GLN A 154 29.26 -22.60 12.58
N HIS A 155 28.04 -22.93 12.98
CA HIS A 155 27.74 -24.06 13.86
C HIS A 155 28.27 -25.36 13.26
N SER A 156 27.93 -25.66 12.00
CA SER A 156 28.40 -26.86 11.30
C SER A 156 29.92 -26.94 11.22
N TYR A 157 30.61 -25.80 11.01
CA TYR A 157 32.06 -25.75 11.01
C TYR A 157 32.65 -26.06 12.39
N ILE A 158 32.15 -25.41 13.44
CA ILE A 158 32.63 -25.59 14.82
C ILE A 158 32.36 -27.02 15.29
N GLU A 159 31.21 -27.59 14.97
CA GLU A 159 30.84 -28.97 15.31
C GLU A 159 31.81 -29.99 14.70
N LYS A 160 32.21 -29.79 13.42
CA LYS A 160 33.25 -30.62 12.78
C LYS A 160 34.61 -30.45 13.46
N GLN A 161 34.99 -29.23 13.81
CA GLN A 161 36.24 -28.96 14.52
C GLN A 161 36.25 -29.65 15.89
N LEU A 162 35.14 -29.55 16.64
CA LEU A 162 34.98 -30.21 17.93
C LEU A 162 35.16 -31.72 17.81
N GLY A 163 34.49 -32.37 16.85
CA GLY A 163 34.66 -33.81 16.62
C GLY A 163 36.10 -34.21 16.28
N SER A 164 36.81 -33.39 15.51
CA SER A 164 38.24 -33.64 15.20
C SER A 164 39.15 -33.50 16.43
N LEU A 165 38.89 -32.49 17.28
CA LEU A 165 39.62 -32.24 18.52
C LEU A 165 39.34 -33.32 19.56
N GLU A 166 38.08 -33.76 19.70
CA GLU A 166 37.71 -34.87 20.57
C GLU A 166 38.37 -36.18 20.15
N ALA A 167 38.43 -36.46 18.84
CA ALA A 167 39.14 -37.62 18.33
C ALA A 167 40.65 -37.55 18.61
N ALA A 168 41.26 -36.38 18.44
CA ALA A 168 42.69 -36.15 18.72
C ALA A 168 43.02 -36.16 20.23
N SER A 169 42.08 -35.77 21.09
CA SER A 169 42.28 -35.76 22.54
C SER A 169 42.17 -37.14 23.18
N LYS A 170 41.58 -38.13 22.50
CA LYS A 170 41.51 -39.49 23.03
C LYS A 170 42.91 -40.11 22.97
N PRO A 171 43.51 -40.46 24.13
CA PRO A 171 44.85 -41.03 24.15
C PRO A 171 44.87 -42.33 23.35
N GLN A 172 45.88 -42.48 22.52
CA GLN A 172 46.01 -43.69 21.71
C GLN A 172 46.37 -44.89 22.60
N GLU A 173 45.97 -46.09 22.18
CA GLU A 173 46.18 -47.31 22.99
C GLU A 173 47.67 -47.56 23.27
N ASN A 174 48.54 -47.27 22.30
CA ASN A 174 50.00 -47.30 22.44
C ASN A 174 50.53 -46.27 23.46
N GLU A 175 49.93 -45.08 23.56
CA GLU A 175 50.30 -44.06 24.56
C GLU A 175 49.91 -44.52 25.96
N LEU A 176 48.73 -45.14 26.11
CA LEU A 176 48.29 -45.73 27.37
C LEU A 176 49.22 -46.86 27.82
N ASP A 177 49.64 -47.71 26.89
CA ASP A 177 50.56 -48.81 27.20
C ASP A 177 51.96 -48.31 27.57
N ARG A 178 52.48 -47.32 26.83
CA ARG A 178 53.75 -46.67 27.18
C ARG A 178 53.69 -45.96 28.54
N LEU A 179 52.56 -45.34 28.88
CA LEU A 179 52.30 -44.78 30.21
C LEU A 179 52.33 -45.85 31.31
N LYS A 180 51.74 -47.03 31.08
CA LYS A 180 51.78 -48.15 32.04
C LYS A 180 53.22 -48.66 32.22
N GLU A 181 53.97 -48.78 31.13
CA GLU A 181 55.36 -49.22 31.15
C GLU A 181 56.25 -48.23 31.91
N LEU A 182 56.17 -46.94 31.57
CA LEU A 182 56.87 -45.86 32.27
C LEU A 182 56.53 -45.85 33.78
N LYS A 183 55.26 -46.04 34.16
CA LYS A 183 54.87 -46.16 35.57
C LYS A 183 55.53 -47.34 36.27
N LYS A 184 55.64 -48.50 35.60
CA LYS A 184 56.34 -49.67 36.16
C LYS A 184 57.81 -49.36 36.40
N ILE A 185 58.49 -48.76 35.42
CA ILE A 185 59.91 -48.37 35.50
C ILE A 185 60.10 -47.39 36.67
N ILE A 186 59.29 -46.32 36.74
CA ILE A 186 59.36 -45.34 37.84
C ILE A 186 59.21 -46.05 39.20
N SER A 187 58.24 -46.95 39.36
CA SER A 187 58.06 -47.69 40.62
C SER A 187 59.23 -48.60 40.99
N ALA A 188 59.98 -49.08 40.00
CA ALA A 188 61.15 -49.93 40.21
C ALA A 188 62.35 -49.08 40.61
N GLU A 189 62.58 -47.96 39.92
CA GLU A 189 63.61 -46.99 40.25
C GLU A 189 63.38 -46.35 41.63
N GLU A 190 62.14 -46.00 41.98
CA GLU A 190 61.79 -45.52 43.33
C GLU A 190 62.12 -46.55 44.41
N ARG A 191 61.88 -47.84 44.14
CA ARG A 191 62.24 -48.93 45.07
C ARG A 191 63.75 -49.06 45.22
N GLU A 192 64.51 -48.96 44.13
CA GLU A 192 65.96 -49.04 44.18
C GLU A 192 66.58 -47.81 44.85
N ILE A 193 66.07 -46.60 44.58
CA ILE A 193 66.47 -45.38 45.29
C ILE A 193 66.20 -45.52 46.79
N ASN A 194 65.03 -46.02 47.20
CA ASN A 194 64.72 -46.23 48.61
C ASN A 194 65.68 -47.25 49.25
N ARG A 195 65.96 -48.35 48.55
CA ARG A 195 66.93 -49.37 48.99
C ARG A 195 68.34 -48.80 49.15
N LEU A 196 68.82 -48.03 48.17
CA LEU A 196 70.13 -47.36 48.21
C LEU A 196 70.18 -46.30 49.31
N THR A 197 69.10 -45.55 49.52
CA THR A 197 68.97 -44.55 50.59
C THR A 197 69.02 -45.21 51.96
N ASP A 198 68.29 -46.31 52.18
CA ASP A 198 68.33 -47.06 53.43
C ASP A 198 69.68 -47.76 53.64
N GLY A 199 70.29 -48.26 52.58
CA GLY A 199 71.67 -48.76 52.60
C GLY A 199 72.66 -47.67 53.02
N SER A 200 72.54 -46.48 52.44
CA SER A 200 73.37 -45.30 52.78
C SER A 200 73.15 -44.84 54.22
N LYS A 201 71.90 -44.83 54.73
CA LYS A 201 71.60 -44.55 56.15
C LYS A 201 72.29 -45.55 57.07
N LYS A 202 72.16 -46.86 56.79
CA LYS A 202 72.82 -47.92 57.58
C LYS A 202 74.35 -47.82 57.55
N LEU A 203 74.92 -47.45 56.40
CA LEU A 203 76.36 -47.18 56.28
C LEU A 203 76.78 -45.95 57.09
N LYS A 204 76.02 -44.85 57.03
CA LYS A 204 76.25 -43.66 57.87
C LYS A 204 76.14 -43.96 59.36
N GLU A 205 75.17 -44.78 59.76
CA GLU A 205 75.02 -45.24 61.16
C GLU A 205 76.20 -46.11 61.59
N LYS A 206 76.66 -47.05 60.75
CA LYS A 206 77.87 -47.86 61.04
C LYS A 206 79.13 -47.00 61.13
N VAL A 207 79.33 -46.06 60.22
CA VAL A 207 80.45 -45.11 60.26
C VAL A 207 80.36 -44.19 61.48
N GLY A 208 79.14 -43.80 61.89
CA GLY A 208 78.92 -43.07 63.15
C GLY A 208 79.16 -43.90 64.41
N PHE A 209 78.98 -45.22 64.34
CA PHE A 209 79.24 -46.17 65.43
C PHE A 209 80.71 -46.61 65.50
N GLU A 210 81.44 -46.62 64.38
CA GLU A 210 82.89 -46.87 64.29
C GLU A 210 83.74 -45.61 64.47
N LEU A 211 83.14 -44.42 64.40
CA LEU A 211 83.78 -43.15 64.77
C LEU A 211 83.13 -42.44 65.98
N PRO A 212 83.06 -43.03 67.19
CA PRO A 212 82.78 -42.26 68.41
C PRO A 212 83.97 -41.39 68.85
N ASN A 213 85.11 -41.41 68.16
CA ASN A 213 86.33 -40.70 68.57
C ASN A 213 87.14 -40.18 67.36
N VAL A 214 86.74 -39.05 66.79
CA VAL A 214 87.70 -38.15 66.12
C VAL A 214 87.71 -36.75 66.76
N SER A 215 87.05 -36.59 67.91
CA SER A 215 87.13 -35.40 68.77
C SER A 215 88.40 -35.35 69.62
N ASN A 216 89.37 -36.26 69.43
CA ASN A 216 90.57 -36.33 70.27
C ASN A 216 91.89 -36.69 69.53
N PHE A 217 92.04 -36.31 68.26
CA PHE A 217 93.37 -36.25 67.61
C PHE A 217 93.78 -34.79 67.37
N LYS A 218 93.93 -34.07 68.47
CA LYS A 218 94.62 -32.79 68.53
C LYS A 218 95.93 -33.06 69.24
N PHE A 219 96.97 -33.54 68.54
CA PHE A 219 98.37 -33.28 68.86
C PHE A 219 99.31 -33.85 67.77
N LEU A 220 100.32 -33.05 67.41
CA LEU A 220 101.57 -33.38 66.73
C LEU A 220 101.55 -33.72 65.23
N CYS A 221 101.60 -32.67 64.40
CA CYS A 221 102.70 -32.55 63.42
C CYS A 221 102.93 -31.05 63.10
N LYS A 222 103.57 -30.34 64.04
CA LYS A 222 104.42 -29.19 63.71
C LYS A 222 105.76 -29.75 63.25
N PHE A 223 106.39 -29.06 62.30
CA PHE A 223 107.70 -29.29 61.66
C PHE A 223 107.69 -30.05 60.32
N CYS A 224 107.55 -29.28 59.24
CA CYS A 224 108.71 -28.91 58.45
C CYS A 224 108.42 -27.61 57.67
N VAL A 225 109.20 -26.57 57.98
CA VAL A 225 109.28 -25.31 57.25
C VAL A 225 110.30 -25.48 56.14
N ALA A 226 109.94 -25.06 54.92
CA ALA A 226 110.78 -24.33 53.98
C ALA A 226 109.86 -23.44 53.13
#